data_AF-A0A4R2IFU4-F1
#
_entry.id   AF-A0A4R2IFU4-F1
#
_cell.length_a   1.000
_cell.length_b   1.000
_cell.length_c   1.000
_cell.angle_alpha   90.00
_cell.angle_beta   90.00
_cell.angle_gamma   90.00
#
_symmetry.space_group_name_H-M   'P 1'
#
loop_
_entity.id
_entity.type
_entity.pdbx_description
1 polymer ?
#
loop_
_entity_poly.entity_id
_entity_poly.type
_entity_poly.pdbx_seq_one_letter_code
_entity_poly.pdbx_strand_id
1 'polypeptide(L)'
;MSFDRDSLLEQVKTKAVVHGRVTLASGKEADYYVDLRRITLDAAAAPLIGPAMLELTKDLEYDAVGGLTLGADPVAMSMLHAAAQEGRKLDAFVVRKAEKTHGLQRRIEGPDVKGRRVLAVEDTSTTGGSVLTAVEALREAGAEVVAVAVIVDRATGAQERVESEGLEYRAVFGLEELGLG
;
A
#
# COMPACT_ATOMS: atom_id res chain seq x y z
N MET A 1 -0.52 17.58 -10.35
CA MET A 1 -1.84 18.08 -9.84
C MET A 1 -1.69 18.29 -8.35
N SER A 2 -2.30 19.31 -7.72
CA SER A 2 -2.23 19.43 -6.27
C SER A 2 -2.98 18.26 -5.61
N PHE A 3 -2.36 17.61 -4.63
CA PHE A 3 -2.96 16.58 -3.80
C PHE A 3 -4.20 17.14 -3.06
N ASP A 4 -5.39 16.61 -3.39
CA ASP A 4 -6.63 16.91 -2.66
C ASP A 4 -6.80 15.90 -1.50
N ARG A 5 -6.11 16.20 -0.40
CA ARG A 5 -6.11 15.36 0.80
C ARG A 5 -7.50 15.20 1.42
N ASP A 6 -8.26 16.29 1.45
CA ASP A 6 -9.54 16.35 2.14
C ASP A 6 -10.60 15.52 1.39
N SER A 7 -10.61 15.60 0.06
CA SER A 7 -11.49 14.77 -0.78
C SER A 7 -11.19 13.28 -0.60
N LEU A 8 -9.91 12.88 -0.61
CA LEU A 8 -9.56 11.48 -0.36
C LEU A 8 -9.98 11.03 1.05
N LEU A 9 -9.75 11.86 2.07
CA LEU A 9 -10.16 11.56 3.44
C LEU A 9 -11.69 11.38 3.55
N GLU A 10 -12.47 12.24 2.90
CA GLU A 10 -13.93 12.14 2.85
C GLU A 10 -14.40 10.85 2.18
N GLN A 11 -13.78 10.48 1.04
CA GLN A 11 -14.07 9.22 0.35
C GLN A 11 -13.78 8.01 1.25
N VAL A 12 -12.62 8.00 1.93
CA VAL A 12 -12.24 6.92 2.86
C VAL A 12 -13.26 6.81 4.00
N LYS A 13 -13.59 7.92 4.66
CA LYS A 13 -14.59 7.94 5.75
C LYS A 13 -15.95 7.41 5.30
N THR A 14 -16.42 7.83 4.13
CA THR A 14 -17.78 7.56 3.67
C THR A 14 -17.94 6.16 3.08
N LYS A 15 -16.90 5.65 2.41
CA LYS A 15 -17.01 4.40 1.62
C LYS A 15 -16.22 3.23 2.21
N ALA A 16 -15.07 3.48 2.85
CA ALA A 16 -14.20 2.42 3.37
C ALA A 16 -14.64 1.92 4.75
N VAL A 17 -15.24 2.78 5.58
CA VAL A 17 -15.70 2.42 6.91
C VAL A 17 -17.07 1.75 6.81
N VAL A 18 -17.12 0.46 7.10
CA VAL A 18 -18.35 -0.32 7.14
C VAL A 18 -18.76 -0.49 8.59
N HIS A 19 -19.83 0.19 8.99
CA HIS A 19 -20.42 0.03 10.32
C HIS A 19 -21.31 -1.21 10.38
N GLY A 20 -21.09 -2.03 11.41
CA GLY A 20 -21.80 -3.28 11.63
C GLY A 20 -20.94 -4.27 12.41
N ARG A 21 -21.59 -5.16 13.17
CA ARG A 21 -20.87 -6.22 13.89
C ARG A 21 -20.18 -7.14 12.89
N VAL A 22 -18.86 -7.16 12.97
CA VAL A 22 -18.00 -8.06 12.19
C VAL A 22 -17.16 -8.91 13.13
N THR A 23 -17.02 -10.19 12.82
CA THR A 23 -16.01 -11.04 13.44
C THR A 23 -14.72 -10.88 12.66
N LEU A 24 -13.70 -10.31 13.30
CA LEU A 24 -12.37 -10.19 12.72
C LEU A 24 -11.71 -11.57 12.55
N ALA A 25 -10.67 -11.67 11.72
CA ALA A 25 -9.88 -12.91 11.58
C ALA A 25 -9.28 -13.41 12.91
N SER A 26 -9.19 -12.54 13.91
CA SER A 26 -8.78 -12.87 15.29
C SER A 26 -9.90 -13.49 16.14
N GLY A 27 -11.12 -13.61 15.63
CA GLY A 27 -12.31 -14.05 16.36
C GLY A 27 -12.97 -12.98 17.24
N LYS A 28 -12.37 -11.78 17.36
CA LYS A 28 -12.95 -10.65 18.09
C LYS A 28 -14.11 -10.02 17.32
N GLU A 29 -15.14 -9.59 18.02
CA GLU A 29 -16.16 -8.72 17.44
C GLU A 29 -15.64 -7.27 17.38
N ALA A 30 -15.94 -6.59 16.28
CA ALA A 30 -15.72 -5.16 16.13
C ALA A 30 -16.99 -4.50 15.57
N ASP A 31 -17.24 -3.26 15.96
CA ASP A 31 -18.40 -2.48 15.52
C ASP A 31 -18.21 -1.85 14.13
N TYR A 32 -17.00 -1.97 13.57
CA TYR A 32 -16.66 -1.51 12.24
C TYR A 32 -15.55 -2.34 11.59
N TYR A 33 -15.52 -2.33 10.27
CA TYR A 33 -14.42 -2.83 9.44
C TYR A 33 -14.01 -1.76 8.43
N VAL A 34 -12.70 -1.64 8.19
CA VAL A 34 -12.15 -0.73 7.19
C VAL A 34 -11.75 -1.53 5.95
N ASP A 35 -12.44 -1.31 4.83
CA ASP A 35 -12.21 -1.98 3.54
C ASP A 35 -11.74 -0.99 2.48
N LEU A 36 -10.42 -0.77 2.39
CA LEU A 36 -9.84 0.19 1.44
C LEU A 36 -10.01 -0.22 -0.03
N ARG A 37 -10.38 -1.48 -0.33
CA ARG A 37 -10.69 -1.88 -1.71
C ARG A 37 -11.90 -1.14 -2.29
N ARG A 38 -12.79 -0.64 -1.43
CA ARG A 38 -13.89 0.25 -1.83
C ARG A 38 -13.43 1.65 -2.24
N ILE A 39 -12.16 1.98 -1.99
CA ILE A 39 -11.52 3.24 -2.38
C ILE A 39 -10.56 2.98 -3.53
N THR A 40 -9.69 1.99 -3.39
CA THR A 40 -8.66 1.66 -4.37
C THR A 40 -9.21 1.15 -5.70
N LEU A 41 -10.47 0.66 -5.71
CA LEU A 41 -11.18 0.22 -6.92
C LEU A 41 -12.41 1.08 -7.25
N ASP A 42 -12.58 2.24 -6.60
CA ASP A 42 -13.66 3.18 -6.90
C ASP A 42 -13.20 4.21 -7.93
N ALA A 43 -14.02 4.44 -8.96
CA ALA A 43 -13.65 5.28 -10.09
C ALA A 43 -13.41 6.76 -9.70
N ALA A 44 -14.05 7.26 -8.63
CA ALA A 44 -13.88 8.63 -8.18
C ALA A 44 -12.73 8.77 -7.17
N ALA A 45 -12.52 7.75 -6.31
CA ALA A 45 -11.52 7.81 -5.26
C ALA A 45 -10.14 7.30 -5.69
N ALA A 46 -10.06 6.25 -6.52
CA ALA A 46 -8.78 5.66 -6.94
C ALA A 46 -7.83 6.66 -7.62
N PRO A 47 -8.28 7.62 -8.44
CA PRO A 47 -7.42 8.65 -9.01
C PRO A 47 -6.76 9.58 -7.98
N LEU A 48 -7.32 9.70 -6.77
CA LEU A 48 -6.78 10.53 -5.70
C LEU A 48 -5.62 9.86 -4.95
N ILE A 49 -5.55 8.52 -5.00
CA ILE A 49 -4.55 7.72 -4.26
C ILE A 49 -3.14 7.96 -4.80
N GLY A 50 -2.97 7.97 -6.12
CA GLY A 50 -1.66 8.14 -6.76
C GLY A 50 -0.97 9.43 -6.31
N PRO A 51 -1.60 10.61 -6.50
CA PRO A 51 -1.06 11.88 -6.01
C PRO A 51 -0.80 11.89 -4.50
N ALA A 52 -1.70 11.31 -3.69
CA ALA A 52 -1.53 11.25 -2.23
C ALA A 52 -0.27 10.49 -1.82
N MET A 53 -0.06 9.32 -2.40
CA MET A 53 1.09 8.47 -2.11
C MET A 53 2.40 9.05 -2.67
N LEU A 54 2.35 9.70 -3.84
CA LEU A 54 3.50 10.40 -4.40
C LEU A 54 3.91 11.59 -3.53
N GLU A 55 2.96 12.37 -3.02
CA GLU A 55 3.23 13.49 -2.11
C GLU A 55 3.83 13.00 -0.78
N LEU A 56 3.27 11.91 -0.20
CA LEU A 56 3.78 11.28 1.03
C LEU A 56 5.24 10.80 0.90
N THR A 57 5.65 10.46 -0.31
CA THR A 57 6.96 9.83 -0.60
C THR A 57 7.85 10.70 -1.48
N LYS A 58 7.56 12.01 -1.59
CA LYS A 58 8.22 12.92 -2.55
C LYS A 58 9.71 13.12 -2.32
N ASP A 59 10.16 12.95 -1.09
CA ASP A 59 11.57 13.03 -0.67
C ASP A 59 12.33 11.70 -0.85
N LEU A 60 11.63 10.62 -1.21
CA LEU A 60 12.22 9.33 -1.50
C LEU A 60 12.50 9.16 -2.99
N GLU A 61 13.64 8.55 -3.28
CA GLU A 61 14.01 8.14 -4.63
C GLU A 61 13.74 6.64 -4.81
N TYR A 62 12.90 6.30 -5.80
CA TYR A 62 12.56 4.93 -6.15
C TYR A 62 12.15 4.84 -7.63
N ASP A 63 12.44 3.69 -8.23
CA ASP A 63 12.23 3.42 -9.65
C ASP A 63 10.96 2.61 -9.90
N ALA A 64 10.48 1.88 -8.90
CA ALA A 64 9.29 1.05 -9.00
C ALA A 64 8.50 0.97 -7.68
N VAL A 65 7.22 0.67 -7.78
CA VAL A 65 6.31 0.58 -6.64
C VAL A 65 5.42 -0.67 -6.73
N GLY A 66 5.14 -1.30 -5.59
CA GLY A 66 4.34 -2.51 -5.55
C GLY A 66 4.30 -3.14 -4.18
N GLY A 67 3.58 -4.24 -4.04
CA GLY A 67 3.45 -4.93 -2.75
C GLY A 67 2.77 -6.27 -2.91
N LEU A 68 2.33 -6.84 -1.78
CA LEU A 68 1.65 -8.12 -1.78
C LEU A 68 0.24 -7.98 -2.36
N THR A 69 -0.07 -8.80 -3.36
CA THR A 69 -1.43 -8.89 -3.92
C THR A 69 -2.44 -9.29 -2.85
N LEU A 70 -3.67 -8.75 -2.83
CA LEU A 70 -4.32 -7.93 -3.85
C LEU A 70 -4.39 -6.43 -3.49
N GLY A 71 -4.32 -6.09 -2.19
CA GLY A 71 -4.55 -4.72 -1.72
C GLY A 71 -3.55 -3.70 -2.27
N ALA A 72 -2.28 -4.10 -2.43
CA ALA A 72 -1.22 -3.24 -2.95
C ALA A 72 -1.36 -2.95 -4.45
N ASP A 73 -1.96 -3.86 -5.22
CA ASP A 73 -2.01 -3.80 -6.69
C ASP A 73 -2.65 -2.49 -7.18
N PRO A 74 -3.88 -2.11 -6.76
CA PRO A 74 -4.48 -0.86 -7.21
C PRO A 74 -3.75 0.39 -6.68
N VAL A 75 -3.09 0.32 -5.52
CA VAL A 75 -2.29 1.44 -4.99
C VAL A 75 -1.10 1.72 -5.92
N ALA A 76 -0.35 0.68 -6.26
CA ALA A 76 0.79 0.77 -7.16
C ALA A 76 0.39 1.26 -8.56
N MET A 77 -0.74 0.79 -9.09
CA MET A 77 -1.25 1.23 -10.39
C MET A 77 -1.69 2.70 -10.38
N SER A 78 -2.36 3.15 -9.31
CA SER A 78 -2.70 4.57 -9.15
C SER A 78 -1.44 5.45 -9.11
N MET A 79 -0.39 5.03 -8.41
CA MET A 79 0.89 5.75 -8.36
C MET A 79 1.59 5.79 -9.72
N LEU A 80 1.64 4.66 -10.44
CA LEU A 80 2.20 4.57 -11.79
C LEU A 80 1.51 5.56 -12.73
N HIS A 81 0.17 5.59 -12.74
CA HIS A 81 -0.58 6.49 -13.62
C HIS A 81 -0.42 7.96 -13.23
N ALA A 82 -0.41 8.27 -11.93
CA ALA A 82 -0.19 9.64 -11.46
C ALA A 82 1.22 10.15 -11.81
N ALA A 83 2.25 9.34 -11.60
CA ALA A 83 3.63 9.69 -11.96
C ALA A 83 3.78 9.93 -13.47
N ALA A 84 3.16 9.08 -14.29
CA ALA A 84 3.18 9.23 -15.75
C ALA A 84 2.54 10.56 -16.21
N GLN A 85 1.47 11.02 -15.55
CA GLN A 85 0.84 12.31 -15.83
C GLN A 85 1.74 13.51 -15.49
N GLU A 86 2.69 13.32 -14.57
CA GLU A 86 3.70 14.32 -14.20
C GLU A 86 5.00 14.18 -15.03
N GLY A 87 5.03 13.29 -16.02
CA GLY A 87 6.21 13.01 -16.83
C GLY A 87 7.30 12.23 -16.10
N ARG A 88 7.02 11.70 -14.91
CA ARG A 88 7.93 10.84 -14.13
C ARG A 88 7.73 9.38 -14.53
N LYS A 89 8.83 8.69 -14.84
CA LYS A 89 8.81 7.23 -15.02
C LYS A 89 8.75 6.56 -13.65
N LEU A 90 7.73 5.72 -13.43
CA LEU A 90 7.58 4.87 -12.25
C LEU A 90 6.93 3.56 -12.68
N ASP A 91 7.68 2.46 -12.60
CA ASP A 91 7.12 1.14 -12.93
C ASP A 91 6.32 0.57 -11.75
N ALA A 92 5.35 -0.30 -12.03
CA ALA A 92 4.62 -1.04 -11.00
C ALA A 92 4.97 -2.53 -11.05
N PHE A 93 5.02 -3.16 -9.89
CA PHE A 93 5.18 -4.61 -9.75
C PHE A 93 4.15 -5.21 -8.79
N VAL A 94 3.98 -6.52 -8.85
CA VAL A 94 3.07 -7.27 -7.98
C VAL A 94 3.81 -8.43 -7.34
N VAL A 95 3.76 -8.53 -6.01
CA VAL A 95 4.28 -9.68 -5.26
C VAL A 95 3.14 -10.68 -5.03
N ARG A 96 3.34 -11.93 -5.45
CA ARG A 96 2.39 -13.03 -5.23
C ARG A 96 2.49 -13.58 -3.81
N LYS A 97 1.36 -14.09 -3.30
CA LYS A 97 1.30 -14.80 -2.01
C LYS A 97 2.09 -16.11 -1.99
N ALA A 98 2.26 -16.76 -3.13
CA ALA A 98 2.99 -18.01 -3.27
C ALA A 98 3.74 -18.04 -4.60
N GLU A 99 4.80 -18.83 -4.67
CA GLU A 99 5.54 -19.09 -5.89
C GLU A 99 4.68 -19.79 -6.94
N LYS A 100 5.02 -19.57 -8.22
CA LYS A 100 4.51 -20.41 -9.30
C LYS A 100 5.12 -21.81 -9.16
N THR A 101 4.28 -22.84 -9.07
CA THR A 101 4.71 -24.24 -9.09
C THR A 101 5.27 -24.68 -10.44
N HIS A 102 4.99 -23.94 -11.53
CA HIS A 102 5.47 -24.23 -12.89
C HIS A 102 5.90 -22.94 -13.63
N GLY A 103 7.02 -22.99 -14.36
CA GLY A 103 7.61 -21.83 -15.09
C GLY A 103 8.81 -21.21 -14.37
N LEU A 104 9.12 -19.93 -14.64
CA LEU A 104 10.28 -19.19 -14.11
C LEU A 104 10.33 -19.01 -12.56
N GLN A 105 9.44 -19.65 -11.78
CA GLN A 105 9.41 -19.64 -10.31
C GLN A 105 9.54 -18.25 -9.65
N ARG A 106 9.12 -17.17 -10.32
CA ARG A 106 9.22 -15.81 -9.77
C ARG A 106 8.02 -15.48 -8.90
N ARG A 107 8.28 -14.93 -7.70
CA ARG A 107 7.27 -14.35 -6.80
C ARG A 107 6.80 -12.96 -7.24
N ILE A 108 7.60 -12.27 -8.05
CA ILE A 108 7.37 -10.88 -8.48
C ILE A 108 7.00 -10.86 -9.96
N GLU A 109 5.89 -10.19 -10.27
CA GLU A 109 5.40 -9.92 -11.63
C GLU A 109 5.63 -8.44 -11.98
N GLY A 110 5.79 -8.16 -13.28
CA GLY A 110 6.09 -6.83 -13.79
C GLY A 110 7.52 -6.69 -14.30
N PRO A 111 7.98 -5.46 -14.57
CA PRO A 111 9.37 -5.17 -14.89
C PRO A 111 10.34 -5.67 -13.81
N ASP A 112 11.56 -6.03 -14.19
CA ASP A 112 12.57 -6.52 -13.24
C ASP A 112 12.87 -5.46 -12.16
N VAL A 113 13.01 -5.92 -10.92
CA VAL A 113 13.27 -5.11 -9.71
C VAL A 113 14.71 -5.26 -9.21
N LYS A 114 15.48 -6.22 -9.75
CA LYS A 114 16.84 -6.49 -9.29
C LYS A 114 17.74 -5.27 -9.42
N GLY A 115 18.39 -4.89 -8.31
CA GLY A 115 19.30 -3.74 -8.23
C GLY A 115 18.62 -2.38 -8.29
N ARG A 116 17.28 -2.33 -8.26
CA ARG A 116 16.51 -1.08 -8.29
C ARG A 116 16.04 -0.71 -6.89
N ARG A 117 15.81 0.60 -6.71
CA ARG A 117 15.17 1.14 -5.51
C ARG A 117 13.67 1.01 -5.65
N VAL A 118 13.03 0.35 -4.69
CA VAL A 118 11.61 0.03 -4.75
C VAL A 118 10.87 0.52 -3.51
N LEU A 119 9.67 1.05 -3.71
CA LEU A 119 8.75 1.39 -2.64
C LEU A 119 7.77 0.24 -2.43
N ALA A 120 7.71 -0.31 -1.22
CA ALA A 120 6.72 -1.31 -0.85
C ALA A 120 5.43 -0.58 -0.41
N VAL A 121 4.29 -0.91 -1.02
CA VAL A 121 3.01 -0.27 -0.70
C VAL A 121 1.95 -1.25 -0.20
N GLU A 122 1.01 -0.72 0.57
CA GLU A 122 -0.16 -1.43 1.07
C GLU A 122 -1.37 -0.48 1.11
N ASP A 123 -2.59 -1.02 1.01
CA ASP A 123 -3.81 -0.21 1.15
C ASP A 123 -4.12 0.05 2.62
N THR A 124 -4.07 -0.99 3.46
CA THR A 124 -4.18 -0.86 4.92
C THR A 124 -3.34 -1.90 5.64
N SER A 125 -2.68 -1.47 6.72
CA SER A 125 -1.87 -2.37 7.54
C SER A 125 -2.57 -2.72 8.85
N THR A 126 -2.54 -4.00 9.21
CA THR A 126 -3.08 -4.49 10.50
C THR A 126 -2.02 -5.19 11.35
N THR A 127 -1.10 -5.94 10.76
CA THR A 127 -0.02 -6.60 11.51
C THR A 127 1.36 -6.34 10.91
N GLY A 128 1.42 -5.63 9.78
CA GLY A 128 2.60 -5.50 8.93
C GLY A 128 2.99 -6.81 8.20
N GLY A 129 2.32 -7.94 8.43
CA GLY A 129 2.76 -9.23 7.89
C GLY A 129 2.73 -9.31 6.36
N SER A 130 1.70 -8.72 5.74
CA SER A 130 1.53 -8.70 4.28
C SER A 130 2.66 -7.91 3.60
N VAL A 131 2.88 -6.66 4.01
CA VAL A 131 3.97 -5.85 3.48
C VAL A 131 5.34 -6.45 3.78
N LEU A 132 5.58 -7.02 4.97
CA LEU A 132 6.85 -7.68 5.27
C LEU A 132 7.11 -8.93 4.41
N THR A 133 6.06 -9.66 4.05
CA THR A 133 6.17 -10.76 3.07
C THR A 133 6.60 -10.24 1.70
N ALA A 134 6.12 -9.06 1.30
CA ALA A 134 6.55 -8.42 0.06
C ALA A 134 7.99 -7.92 0.15
N VAL A 135 8.37 -7.30 1.26
CA VAL A 135 9.75 -6.84 1.53
C VAL A 135 10.74 -8.00 1.43
N GLU A 136 10.43 -9.15 2.04
CA GLU A 136 11.27 -10.34 1.98
C GLU A 136 11.48 -10.79 0.53
N ALA A 137 10.39 -10.95 -0.24
CA ALA A 137 10.46 -11.34 -1.65
C ALA A 137 11.26 -10.34 -2.50
N LEU A 138 11.14 -9.04 -2.23
CA LEU A 138 11.89 -7.98 -2.93
C LEU A 138 13.39 -8.05 -2.61
N ARG A 139 13.75 -8.24 -1.33
CA ARG A 139 15.14 -8.42 -0.89
C ARG A 139 15.75 -9.69 -1.50
N GLU A 140 15.00 -10.81 -1.53
CA GLU A 140 15.40 -12.07 -2.19
C GLU A 140 15.66 -11.89 -3.69
N ALA A 141 14.84 -11.06 -4.36
CA ALA A 141 15.03 -10.72 -5.77
C ALA A 141 16.17 -9.72 -6.02
N GLY A 142 16.81 -9.22 -4.95
CA GLY A 142 17.92 -8.27 -5.02
C GLY A 142 17.51 -6.82 -5.23
N ALA A 143 16.27 -6.45 -4.89
CA ALA A 143 15.82 -5.06 -4.88
C ALA A 143 16.20 -4.36 -3.56
N GLU A 144 16.39 -3.04 -3.62
CA GLU A 144 16.58 -2.18 -2.45
C GLU A 144 15.24 -1.58 -2.03
N VAL A 145 14.64 -2.07 -0.95
CA VAL A 145 13.40 -1.50 -0.42
C VAL A 145 13.71 -0.22 0.33
N VAL A 146 13.23 0.93 -0.16
CA VAL A 146 13.56 2.24 0.42
C VAL A 146 12.66 2.61 1.61
N ALA A 147 11.39 2.21 1.56
CA ALA A 147 10.41 2.44 2.61
C ALA A 147 9.17 1.57 2.39
N VAL A 148 8.29 1.56 3.39
CA VAL A 148 6.91 1.11 3.30
C VAL A 148 5.98 2.32 3.35
N ALA A 149 5.01 2.39 2.43
CA ALA A 149 3.97 3.41 2.45
C ALA A 149 2.57 2.79 2.41
N VAL A 150 1.66 3.27 3.25
CA VAL A 150 0.28 2.80 3.36
C VAL A 150 -0.72 3.96 3.15
N ILE A 151 -1.92 3.66 2.65
CA ILE A 151 -3.00 4.67 2.63
C ILE A 151 -3.52 4.91 4.06
N VAL A 152 -3.90 3.83 4.76
CA VAL A 152 -4.44 3.91 6.13
C VAL A 152 -3.67 3.01 7.08
N ASP A 153 -3.03 3.61 8.09
CA ASP A 153 -2.56 2.88 9.26
C ASP A 153 -3.69 2.72 10.29
N ARG A 154 -3.78 1.52 10.86
CA ARG A 154 -4.81 1.13 11.83
C ARG A 154 -4.31 1.18 13.28
N ALA A 155 -3.14 1.76 13.55
CA ALA A 155 -2.56 1.85 14.90
C ALA A 155 -2.54 0.49 15.64
N THR A 156 -2.07 -0.56 14.95
CA THR A 156 -2.15 -1.96 15.41
C THR A 156 -0.78 -2.57 15.72
N GLY A 157 0.30 -1.79 15.71
CA GLY A 157 1.67 -2.27 15.87
C GLY A 157 2.39 -2.54 14.54
N ALA A 158 1.76 -2.24 13.40
CA ALA A 158 2.33 -2.50 12.07
C ALA A 158 3.55 -1.62 11.78
N GLN A 159 3.48 -0.33 12.16
CA GLN A 159 4.57 0.62 12.02
C GLN A 159 5.82 0.13 12.75
N GLU A 160 5.70 -0.14 14.04
CA GLU A 160 6.82 -0.55 14.90
C GLU A 160 7.46 -1.85 14.41
N ARG A 161 6.62 -2.77 13.90
CA ARG A 161 7.11 -4.02 13.32
C ARG A 161 7.92 -3.77 12.06
N VAL A 162 7.46 -2.91 11.16
CA VAL A 162 8.21 -2.56 9.94
C VAL A 162 9.51 -1.81 10.28
N GLU A 163 9.46 -0.87 11.22
CA GLU A 163 10.63 -0.13 11.69
C GLU A 163 11.66 -1.05 12.34
N SER A 164 11.24 -2.10 13.04
CA SER A 164 12.14 -3.12 13.60
C SER A 164 12.94 -3.90 12.55
N GLU A 165 12.48 -3.91 11.29
CA GLU A 165 13.17 -4.49 10.13
C GLU A 165 14.08 -3.48 9.40
N GLY A 166 14.30 -2.31 10.02
CA GLY A 166 15.15 -1.23 9.52
C GLY A 166 14.55 -0.45 8.35
N LEU A 167 13.22 -0.44 8.22
CA LEU A 167 12.51 0.25 7.14
C LEU A 167 11.69 1.41 7.69
N GLU A 168 11.74 2.54 6.99
CA GLU A 168 10.82 3.65 7.26
C GLU A 168 9.38 3.25 6.91
N TYR A 169 8.43 3.65 7.75
CA TYR A 169 6.99 3.42 7.56
C TYR A 169 6.25 4.76 7.46
N ARG A 170 5.45 4.94 6.40
CA ARG A 170 4.69 6.17 6.15
C ARG A 170 3.21 5.85 5.91
N ALA A 171 2.33 6.67 6.46
CA ALA A 171 0.88 6.55 6.25
C ALA A 171 0.29 7.88 5.75
N VAL A 172 -0.65 7.81 4.81
CA VAL A 172 -1.41 9.02 4.39
C VAL A 172 -2.35 9.46 5.50
N PHE A 173 -3.05 8.50 6.13
CA PHE A 173 -4.00 8.73 7.22
C PHE A 173 -3.80 7.74 8.37
N GLY A 174 -4.00 8.22 9.61
CA GLY A 174 -4.16 7.39 10.80
C GLY A 174 -5.64 7.23 11.23
N LEU A 175 -5.91 6.37 12.24
CA LEU A 175 -7.27 6.14 12.74
C LEU A 175 -7.95 7.39 13.33
N GLU A 176 -7.19 8.25 14.01
CA GLU A 176 -7.75 9.49 14.60
C GLU A 176 -8.38 10.38 13.53
N GLU A 177 -7.71 10.52 12.39
CA GLU A 177 -8.20 11.32 11.28
C GLU A 177 -9.46 10.73 10.66
N LEU A 178 -9.62 9.41 10.72
CA LEU A 178 -10.83 8.69 10.31
C LEU A 178 -11.97 8.82 11.33
N GLY A 179 -11.73 9.37 12.52
CA GLY A 179 -12.71 9.42 13.61
C GLY A 179 -12.94 8.07 14.28
N LEU A 180 -11.92 7.21 14.27
CA LEU A 180 -11.95 5.83 14.77
C LEU A 180 -10.91 5.55 15.86
N GLY A 181 -10.22 6.60 16.34
CA GLY A 181 -9.23 6.54 17.42
C GLY A 181 -9.83 6.67 18.81
#